data_AF-A0A7X2IDM9-F1
#
_entry.id   AF-A0A7X2IDM9-F1
#
_cell.length_a   1.000
_cell.length_b   1.000
_cell.length_c   1.000
_cell.angle_alpha   90.00
_cell.angle_beta   90.00
_cell.angle_gamma   90.00
#
_symmetry.space_group_name_H-M   'P 1'
#
loop_
_entity.id
_entity.type
_entity.pdbx_description
1 polymer ?
#
loop_
_entity_poly.entity_id
_entity_poly.type
_entity_poly.pdbx_seq_one_letter_code
_entity_poly.pdbx_strand_id
1 'polypeptide(L)'
;MTTSLTIAQAAEATGLSVHTLRYYERIGLLDPVERRDNRHRRYTQEDLNWIDFLKKLKATGLPVRAMLHYAELRREGNTLESVIERKAMLQAHTLCVQHTLAELQENLAVLQRKLVLYDELEQAARAAGARAPRNSAPTPPTPERMAP
;
A
#
# COMPACT_ATOMS: atom_id res chain seq x y z
N MET A 1 14.68 -25.48 18.91
CA MET A 1 15.75 -24.94 18.03
C MET A 1 15.35 -23.52 17.66
N THR A 2 15.88 -22.50 18.33
CA THR A 2 15.56 -21.10 18.03
C THR A 2 16.39 -20.67 16.82
N THR A 3 15.82 -20.81 15.61
CA THR A 3 16.47 -20.34 14.38
C THR A 3 16.58 -18.82 14.47
N SER A 4 17.79 -18.30 14.37
CA SER A 4 18.05 -16.87 14.47
C SER A 4 18.75 -16.38 13.20
N LEU A 5 18.25 -15.29 12.64
CA LEU A 5 18.63 -14.78 11.31
C LEU A 5 19.61 -13.60 11.42
N THR A 6 20.48 -13.46 10.43
CA THR A 6 21.21 -12.21 10.18
C THR A 6 20.27 -11.08 9.77
N ILE A 7 20.72 -9.82 9.80
CA ILE A 7 19.95 -8.70 9.26
C ILE A 7 19.65 -8.84 7.76
N ALA A 8 20.54 -9.47 6.98
CA ALA A 8 20.32 -9.71 5.56
C ALA A 8 19.21 -10.74 5.33
N GLN A 9 19.23 -11.84 6.09
CA GLN A 9 18.17 -12.85 6.04
C GLN A 9 16.83 -12.33 6.58
N ALA A 10 16.85 -11.49 7.62
CA ALA A 10 15.64 -10.85 8.13
C ALA A 10 15.07 -9.84 7.11
N ALA A 11 15.93 -9.11 6.41
CA ALA A 11 15.54 -8.23 5.30
C ALA A 11 14.86 -9.02 4.19
N GLU A 12 15.43 -10.14 3.78
CA GLU A 12 14.84 -11.05 2.79
C GLU A 12 13.49 -11.62 3.26
N ALA A 13 13.44 -12.16 4.48
CA ALA A 13 12.23 -12.76 5.04
C ALA A 13 11.08 -11.76 5.22
N THR A 14 11.40 -10.51 5.58
CA THR A 14 10.38 -9.46 5.82
C THR A 14 10.11 -8.60 4.58
N GLY A 15 10.90 -8.73 3.51
CA GLY A 15 10.84 -7.84 2.35
C GLY A 15 11.21 -6.38 2.63
N LEU A 16 11.84 -6.11 3.79
CA LEU A 16 12.34 -4.77 4.13
C LEU A 16 13.81 -4.64 3.72
N SER A 17 14.23 -3.42 3.39
CA SER A 17 15.66 -3.17 3.21
C SER A 17 16.40 -3.30 4.54
N VAL A 18 17.67 -3.71 4.49
CA VAL A 18 18.58 -3.68 5.63
C VAL A 18 18.61 -2.28 6.26
N HIS A 19 18.57 -1.22 5.44
CA HIS A 19 18.52 0.16 5.92
C HIS A 19 17.25 0.44 6.75
N THR A 20 16.09 -0.06 6.33
CA THR A 20 14.83 0.08 7.08
C THR A 20 14.88 -0.64 8.42
N LEU A 21 15.44 -1.87 8.46
CA LEU A 21 15.61 -2.60 9.72
C LEU A 21 16.54 -1.85 10.69
N ARG A 22 17.67 -1.35 10.21
CA ARG A 22 18.58 -0.49 11.00
C ARG A 22 17.91 0.79 11.46
N TYR A 23 17.08 1.38 10.62
CA TYR A 23 16.29 2.55 10.98
C TYR A 23 15.34 2.23 12.14
N TYR A 24 14.60 1.12 12.07
CA TYR A 24 13.68 0.68 13.13
C TYR A 24 14.38 0.39 14.45
N GLU A 25 15.57 -0.22 14.41
CA GLU A 25 16.43 -0.38 15.59
C GLU A 25 16.84 0.97 16.17
N ARG A 26 17.35 1.87 15.32
CA ARG A 26 17.87 3.16 15.75
C ARG A 26 16.81 4.02 16.44
N ILE A 27 15.57 3.97 15.98
CA ILE A 27 14.48 4.73 16.59
C ILE A 27 13.83 4.01 17.77
N GLY A 28 14.17 2.75 18.04
CA GLY A 28 13.63 1.99 19.18
C GLY A 28 12.30 1.27 18.92
N LEU A 29 11.96 1.00 17.65
CA LEU A 29 10.81 0.15 17.32
C LEU A 29 11.12 -1.34 17.52
N LEU A 30 12.38 -1.73 17.41
CA LEU A 30 12.84 -3.08 17.70
C LEU A 30 13.64 -3.05 18.99
N ASP A 31 13.53 -4.11 19.79
CA ASP A 31 14.22 -4.17 21.07
C ASP A 31 15.74 -4.10 20.87
N PRO A 32 16.46 -3.48 21.83
CA PRO A 32 17.91 -3.40 21.76
C PRO A 32 18.49 -4.82 21.67
N VAL A 33 19.43 -5.01 20.76
CA VAL A 33 20.24 -6.23 20.75
C VAL A 33 20.94 -6.31 22.09
N GLU A 34 20.76 -7.40 22.84
CA GLU A 34 21.65 -7.70 23.94
C GLU A 34 23.07 -7.54 23.40
N ARG A 35 23.84 -6.61 23.97
CA ARG A 35 25.26 -6.41 23.66
C ARG A 35 26.03 -7.63 24.16
N ARG A 36 25.78 -8.80 23.57
CA ARG A 36 26.66 -9.95 23.72
C ARG A 36 27.86 -9.73 22.83
N ASP A 37 29.01 -10.22 23.26
CA ASP A 37 30.34 -10.01 22.68
C ASP A 37 30.50 -10.38 21.19
N ASN A 38 29.44 -10.91 20.57
CA ASN A 38 29.37 -11.15 19.14
C ASN A 38 28.63 -10.00 18.44
N ARG A 39 29.39 -9.18 17.71
CA ARG A 39 29.06 -7.82 17.20
C ARG A 39 27.81 -7.68 16.30
N HIS A 40 26.96 -8.69 16.13
CA HIS A 40 25.88 -8.71 15.12
C HIS A 40 24.55 -9.19 15.71
N ARG A 41 23.47 -8.39 15.51
CA ARG A 41 22.10 -8.78 15.87
C ARG A 41 21.70 -10.09 15.21
N ARG A 42 21.04 -10.93 16.00
CA ARG A 42 20.29 -12.07 15.50
C ARG A 42 18.80 -11.81 15.69
N TYR A 43 18.02 -12.01 14.64
CA TYR A 43 16.57 -11.85 14.65
C TYR A 43 15.91 -13.20 14.88
N THR A 44 15.10 -13.30 15.91
CA THR A 44 14.29 -14.48 16.21
C THR A 44 13.02 -14.49 15.37
N GLN A 45 12.29 -15.60 15.37
CA GLN A 45 10.97 -15.64 14.75
C GLN A 45 9.99 -14.63 15.38
N GLU A 46 10.11 -14.36 16.68
CA GLU A 46 9.29 -13.36 17.37
C GLU A 46 9.58 -11.95 16.85
N ASP A 47 10.86 -11.62 16.61
CA ASP A 47 11.25 -10.36 15.98
C ASP A 47 10.63 -10.21 14.59
N LEU A 48 10.61 -11.27 13.78
CA LEU A 48 10.00 -11.23 12.45
C LEU A 48 8.50 -10.99 12.52
N ASN A 49 7.79 -11.68 13.41
CA ASN A 49 6.36 -11.49 13.62
C ASN A 49 6.06 -10.05 14.07
N TRP A 50 6.90 -9.48 14.93
CA TRP A 50 6.81 -8.10 15.37
C TRP A 50 7.07 -7.11 14.22
N ILE A 51 8.09 -7.34 13.40
CA ILE A 51 8.37 -6.53 12.21
C ILE A 51 7.18 -6.56 11.23
N ASP A 52 6.58 -7.72 11.00
CA ASP A 52 5.41 -7.85 10.14
C ASP A 52 4.20 -7.09 10.69
N PHE A 53 4.00 -7.11 12.00
CA PHE A 53 2.98 -6.29 12.64
C PHE A 53 3.23 -4.79 12.44
N LEU A 54 4.47 -4.31 12.70
CA LEU A 54 4.86 -2.93 12.45
C LEU A 54 4.65 -2.50 10.99
N LYS A 55 4.91 -3.41 10.03
CA LYS A 55 4.62 -3.17 8.61
C LYS A 55 3.14 -2.92 8.37
N LYS A 56 2.25 -3.71 8.98
CA LYS A 56 0.79 -3.52 8.83
C LYS A 56 0.31 -2.22 9.48
N LEU A 57 0.83 -1.87 10.66
CA LEU A 57 0.52 -0.58 11.29
C LEU A 57 0.94 0.60 10.40
N LYS A 58 2.16 0.56 9.87
CA LYS A 58 2.65 1.59 8.95
C LYS A 58 1.83 1.67 7.66
N ALA A 59 1.51 0.52 7.05
CA ALA A 59 0.75 0.45 5.81
C ALA A 59 -0.69 0.96 5.96
N THR A 60 -1.24 0.89 7.18
CA THR A 60 -2.57 1.42 7.53
C THR A 60 -2.52 2.85 8.04
N GLY A 61 -1.37 3.54 7.93
CA GLY A 61 -1.25 4.96 8.22
C GLY A 61 -0.99 5.31 9.69
N LEU A 62 -0.69 4.34 10.57
CA LEU A 62 -0.34 4.66 11.95
C LEU A 62 0.99 5.46 11.98
N PRO A 63 1.04 6.63 12.63
CA PRO A 63 2.24 7.46 12.63
C PRO A 63 3.35 6.81 13.46
N VAL A 64 4.60 7.02 13.04
CA VAL A 64 5.79 6.41 13.69
C VAL A 64 5.83 6.72 15.18
N ARG A 65 5.43 7.91 15.62
CA ARG A 65 5.35 8.27 17.04
C ARG A 65 4.43 7.34 17.86
N ALA A 66 3.29 6.93 17.29
CA ALA A 66 2.37 6.02 17.97
C ALA A 66 2.89 4.59 17.93
N MET A 67 3.59 4.20 16.85
CA MET A 67 4.28 2.91 16.81
C MET A 67 5.38 2.81 17.87
N LEU A 68 6.12 3.90 18.12
CA LEU A 68 7.14 3.97 19.18
C LEU A 68 6.53 3.83 20.57
N HIS A 69 5.44 4.55 20.84
CA HIS A 69 4.69 4.42 22.09
C HIS A 69 4.20 2.98 22.31
N TYR A 70 3.65 2.35 21.27
CA TYR A 70 3.24 0.94 21.36
C TYR A 70 4.44 0.01 21.66
N ALA A 71 5.60 0.29 21.06
CA ALA A 71 6.82 -0.50 21.31
C ALA A 71 7.32 -0.33 22.75
N GLU A 72 7.20 0.85 23.34
CA GLU A 72 7.50 1.11 24.76
C GLU A 72 6.58 0.29 25.67
N LEU A 73 5.27 0.37 25.47
CA LEU A 73 4.30 -0.44 26.22
C LEU A 73 4.57 -1.94 26.06
N ARG A 74 4.95 -2.40 24.86
CA ARG A 74 5.32 -3.80 24.64
C ARG A 74 6.54 -4.21 25.46
N ARG A 75 7.55 -3.33 25.60
CA ARG A 75 8.75 -3.57 26.40
C ARG A 75 8.48 -3.66 27.90
N GLU A 76 7.48 -2.94 28.39
CA GLU A 76 7.01 -3.06 29.78
C GLU A 76 6.40 -4.45 30.08
N GLY A 77 6.13 -5.24 29.03
CA GLY A 77 5.58 -6.57 29.14
C GLY A 77 4.07 -6.57 29.27
N ASN A 78 3.52 -7.68 29.78
CA ASN A 78 2.07 -7.89 29.87
C ASN A 78 1.51 -7.45 31.23
N THR A 79 1.92 -6.28 31.71
CA THR A 79 1.25 -5.62 32.84
C THR A 79 -0.18 -5.25 32.43
N LEU A 80 -1.10 -5.19 33.41
CA LEU A 80 -2.51 -4.85 33.13
C LEU A 80 -2.63 -3.49 32.44
N GLU A 81 -1.88 -2.49 32.91
CA GLU A 81 -1.83 -1.14 32.34
C GLU A 81 -1.35 -1.14 30.89
N SER A 82 -0.20 -1.77 30.60
CA SER A 82 0.33 -1.88 29.24
C SER A 82 -0.64 -2.57 28.28
N VAL A 83 -1.30 -3.66 28.72
CA VAL A 83 -2.26 -4.39 27.88
C VAL A 83 -3.50 -3.53 27.59
N ILE A 84 -4.01 -2.82 28.59
CA ILE A 84 -5.17 -1.92 28.42
C ILE A 84 -4.83 -0.81 27.42
N GLU A 85 -3.67 -0.18 27.56
CA GLU A 85 -3.29 0.94 26.70
C GLU A 85 -2.98 0.48 25.27
N ARG A 86 -2.22 -0.61 25.09
CA ARG A 86 -1.98 -1.21 23.77
C ARG A 86 -3.30 -1.55 23.07
N LYS A 87 -4.26 -2.11 23.80
CA LYS A 87 -5.59 -2.43 23.26
C LYS A 87 -6.32 -1.15 22.84
N ALA A 88 -6.35 -0.12 23.69
CA ALA A 88 -7.01 1.14 23.39
C ALA A 88 -6.44 1.81 22.13
N MET A 89 -5.11 1.82 21.98
CA MET A 89 -4.44 2.33 20.78
C MET A 89 -4.88 1.59 19.51
N LEU A 90 -4.93 0.25 19.56
CA LEU A 90 -5.35 -0.55 18.40
C LEU A 90 -6.83 -0.39 18.09
N GLN A 91 -7.69 -0.23 19.11
CA GLN A 91 -9.10 0.05 18.91
C GLN A 91 -9.30 1.41 18.21
N ALA A 92 -8.62 2.46 18.68
CA ALA A 92 -8.67 3.78 18.06
C ALA A 92 -8.19 3.74 16.60
N HIS A 93 -7.05 3.09 16.33
CA HIS A 93 -6.53 2.95 14.98
C HIS A 93 -7.44 2.13 14.07
N THR A 94 -8.06 1.06 14.60
CA THR A 94 -9.03 0.25 13.85
C THR A 94 -10.20 1.09 13.35
N LEU A 95 -10.73 2.00 14.18
CA LEU A 95 -11.79 2.93 13.78
C LEU A 95 -11.33 3.86 12.64
N CYS A 96 -10.11 4.40 12.71
CA CYS A 96 -9.54 5.23 11.64
C CYS A 96 -9.41 4.46 10.32
N VAL A 97 -8.94 3.21 10.38
CA VAL A 97 -8.81 2.35 9.20
C VAL A 97 -10.18 2.02 8.59
N GLN A 98 -11.18 1.74 9.43
CA GLN A 98 -12.56 1.48 8.98
C GLN A 98 -13.15 2.70 8.28
N HIS A 99 -12.94 3.90 8.83
CA HIS A 99 -13.37 5.15 8.19
C HIS A 99 -12.71 5.34 6.81
N THR A 100 -11.40 5.16 6.74
CA THR A 100 -10.64 5.27 5.48
C THR A 100 -11.14 4.25 4.44
N LEU A 101 -11.47 3.03 4.87
CA LEU A 101 -12.00 2.01 3.98
C LEU A 101 -13.37 2.41 3.41
N ALA A 102 -14.26 2.96 4.23
CA ALA A 102 -15.57 3.45 3.80
C ALA A 102 -15.43 4.58 2.76
N GLU A 103 -14.58 5.57 3.02
CA GLU A 103 -14.29 6.66 2.07
C GLU A 103 -13.74 6.12 0.73
N LEU A 104 -12.80 5.17 0.77
CA LEU A 104 -12.25 4.56 -0.43
C LEU A 104 -13.31 3.78 -1.23
N GLN A 105 -14.24 3.12 -0.55
CA GLN A 105 -15.35 2.40 -1.19
C GLN A 105 -16.31 3.38 -1.88
N GLU A 106 -16.65 4.50 -1.24
CA GLU A 106 -17.47 5.55 -1.85
C GLU A 106 -16.80 6.15 -3.10
N ASN A 107 -15.51 6.45 -2.99
CA ASN A 107 -14.71 6.96 -4.11
C ASN A 107 -14.66 5.95 -5.27
N LEU A 108 -14.44 4.66 -4.96
CA LEU A 108 -14.43 3.59 -5.97
C LEU A 108 -15.77 3.50 -6.70
N ALA A 109 -16.89 3.63 -6.00
CA ALA A 109 -18.22 3.62 -6.62
C ALA A 109 -18.42 4.77 -7.62
N VAL A 110 -17.89 5.96 -7.32
CA VAL A 110 -17.91 7.10 -8.26
C VAL A 110 -17.12 6.78 -9.53
N LEU A 111 -15.92 6.23 -9.39
CA LEU A 111 -15.07 5.86 -10.52
C LEU A 111 -15.73 4.78 -11.39
N GLN A 112 -16.32 3.76 -10.77
CA GLN A 112 -17.03 2.70 -11.49
C GLN A 112 -18.22 3.24 -12.29
N ARG A 113 -19.02 4.16 -11.71
CA ARG A 113 -20.11 4.82 -12.46
C ARG A 113 -19.60 5.60 -13.67
N LYS A 114 -18.44 6.25 -13.56
CA LYS A 114 -17.84 6.99 -14.68
C LYS A 114 -17.35 6.06 -15.78
N LEU A 115 -16.80 4.90 -15.43
CA LEU A 115 -16.39 3.90 -16.42
C LEU A 115 -17.58 3.40 -17.23
N VAL A 116 -18.70 3.05 -16.57
CA VAL A 116 -19.93 2.63 -17.27
C VAL A 116 -20.42 3.71 -18.25
N LEU A 117 -20.47 4.97 -17.80
CA LEU A 117 -20.87 6.08 -18.68
C LEU A 117 -19.95 6.20 -19.91
N TYR A 118 -18.64 6.03 -19.73
CA TYR A 118 -17.69 6.13 -20.83
C TYR A 118 -17.77 4.93 -21.78
N ASP A 119 -18.07 3.73 -21.27
CA ASP A 119 -18.33 2.56 -22.12
C ASP A 119 -19.56 2.80 -23.01
N GLU A 120 -20.64 3.36 -22.46
CA GLU A 120 -21.87 3.71 -23.20
C GLU A 120 -21.59 4.76 -24.29
N LEU A 121 -20.86 5.83 -23.93
CA LEU A 121 -20.49 6.89 -24.87
C LEU A 121 -19.56 6.37 -25.98
N GLU A 122 -18.60 5.51 -25.64
CA GLU A 122 -17.71 4.87 -26.62
C GLU A 122 -18.52 4.00 -27.61
N GLN A 123 -19.43 3.17 -27.10
CA GLN A 123 -20.28 2.31 -27.93
C GLN A 123 -21.18 3.14 -28.85
N ALA A 124 -21.81 4.20 -28.34
CA ALA A 124 -22.65 5.11 -29.13
C ALA A 124 -21.84 5.81 -30.24
N ALA A 125 -20.65 6.31 -29.93
CA ALA A 125 -19.77 6.94 -30.91
C ALA A 125 -19.31 5.97 -32.00
N ARG A 126 -18.95 4.73 -31.63
CA ARG A 126 -18.60 3.67 -32.59
C ARG A 126 -19.77 3.29 -33.48
N ALA A 127 -20.98 3.16 -32.92
CA ALA A 127 -22.18 2.87 -33.70
C ALA A 127 -22.54 4.00 -34.68
N ALA A 128 -22.39 5.26 -34.26
CA ALA A 128 -22.58 6.41 -35.14
C ALA A 128 -21.53 6.48 -36.26
N GLY A 129 -20.25 6.22 -35.94
CA GLY A 129 -19.16 6.15 -36.92
C GLY A 129 -19.31 5.00 -37.91
N ALA A 130 -19.81 3.83 -37.48
CA ALA A 130 -20.08 2.69 -38.35
C ALA A 130 -21.29 2.89 -39.27
N ARG A 131 -22.20 3.81 -38.92
CA ARG A 131 -23.44 4.11 -39.67
C ARG A 131 -23.30 5.29 -40.65
N ALA A 132 -22.15 5.98 -40.66
CA ALA A 132 -21.85 6.99 -41.67
C ALA A 132 -21.79 6.35 -43.06
N PRO A 133 -22.54 6.85 -44.07
CA PRO A 133 -22.59 6.22 -45.39
C PRO A 133 -21.22 6.30 -46.06
N ARG A 134 -20.78 5.16 -46.60
CA ARG A 134 -19.50 4.99 -47.31
C ARG A 134 -19.38 5.75 -48.65
N ASN A 135 -20.25 6.72 -48.94
CA ASN A 135 -20.29 7.41 -50.23
C ASN A 135 -20.32 8.94 -50.10
N SER A 136 -19.16 9.54 -50.37
CA SER A 136 -19.03 10.66 -51.30
C SER A 136 -17.55 10.80 -51.65
N ALA A 137 -17.06 9.91 -52.50
CA ALA A 137 -15.87 10.23 -53.27
C ALA A 137 -16.24 11.45 -54.15
N PRO A 138 -15.47 12.55 -54.12
CA PRO A 138 -15.74 13.68 -55.00
C PRO A 138 -15.55 13.20 -56.43
N THR A 139 -16.56 13.39 -57.26
CA THR A 139 -16.51 13.15 -58.70
C THR A 139 -15.29 13.90 -59.28
N PRO A 140 -14.36 13.22 -59.97
CA PRO A 140 -13.24 13.93 -60.58
C PRO A 140 -13.77 14.85 -61.68
N PRO A 141 -13.23 16.08 -61.83
CA PRO A 141 -13.64 16.96 -62.91
C PRO A 141 -13.27 16.34 -64.27
N THR A 142 -14.24 16.33 -65.17
CA THR A 142 -14.15 15.88 -66.57
C THR A 142 -13.05 16.65 -67.32
N PRO A 143 -12.27 16.01 -68.22
CA PRO A 143 -11.21 16.69 -68.94
C PRO A 143 -11.80 17.56 -70.06
N GLU A 144 -11.70 18.88 -69.92
CA GLU A 144 -12.00 19.80 -71.01
C GLU A 144 -10.86 19.74 -72.04
N ARG A 145 -11.23 19.38 -73.26
CA ARG A 145 -10.35 19.18 -74.41
C ARG A 145 -10.58 20.33 -75.40
N MET A 146 -9.48 20.81 -75.99
CA MET A 146 -9.36 21.75 -77.13
C MET A 146 -9.72 23.21 -76.84
N ALA A 147 -9.05 24.25 -77.37
CA ALA A 147 -7.96 24.49 -78.33
C ALA A 147 -7.89 26.06 -78.48
N PRO A 148 -7.02 26.70 -79.29
CA PRO A 148 -6.05 26.19 -80.27
C PRO A 148 -4.58 26.55 -80.02
#